data_AF-A0A6A6AR40-F1
#
_entry.id   AF-A0A6A6AR40-F1
#
_cell.length_a   1.000
_cell.length_b   1.000
_cell.length_c   1.000
_cell.angle_alpha   90.00
_cell.angle_beta   90.00
_cell.angle_gamma   90.00
#
_symmetry.space_group_name_H-M   'P 1'
#
loop_
_entity.id
_entity.type
_entity.pdbx_description
1 polymer ?
#
loop_
_entity_poly.entity_id
_entity_poly.type
_entity_poly.pdbx_seq_one_letter_code
_entity_poly.pdbx_strand_id
1 'polypeptide(L)'
;MPKKTKPKEGNSKDAEPKKPKPSEEAIASLRQRYHQARDAQLRQWYADSQSTDSKVSTPAQIRLQTQMQLREHRKQFATLRRQRKNCKRREDAIGLSDLQEESKRANSAYASSMRLLKGKTTLLKPERVLGRWMTNPPTLQEVLDDINLDKMHDFGAFKVDQNLLTPHQENDEVIPEYKEDDDWVASVSKMNLHDTDQGQNKYQKNTAFLERPLYASQEEVSQDEQEEVKSIWMKHEARMVRRFEATMSESDVQTMLINQKQAFDQHHHYEHLVIEEHERTKNLTAANIVMFNNRYIRTCVNPTLELMCHNQGTWDIVSTKLWDYLDGSKSWISQDWILGGQMCIETFSDLPRVHVTFGTRTFSTDCVQLPTLVDPQPFALRAFCEQDGSNVLFSITFLTSGFLKVQFPALSIIQPDGGSKVVPTAETVLELVGVYTGMHG
;
A
#
# COMPACT_ATOMS: atom_id res chain seq x y z
N MET A 1 -15.03 55.88 -39.38
CA MET A 1 -15.90 54.97 -38.60
C MET A 1 -15.19 54.63 -37.29
N PRO A 2 -15.72 55.03 -36.11
CA PRO A 2 -15.11 54.71 -34.83
C PRO A 2 -15.55 53.33 -34.32
N LYS A 3 -14.58 52.55 -33.80
CA LYS A 3 -14.79 51.22 -33.20
C LYS A 3 -15.51 51.37 -31.85
N LYS A 4 -16.67 50.73 -31.71
CA LYS A 4 -17.38 50.56 -30.44
C LYS A 4 -16.64 49.56 -29.54
N THR A 5 -16.15 50.02 -28.40
CA THR A 5 -15.66 49.20 -27.28
C THR A 5 -16.87 48.74 -26.44
N LYS A 6 -17.01 47.42 -26.23
CA LYS A 6 -17.96 46.86 -25.25
C LYS A 6 -17.41 46.98 -23.82
N PRO A 7 -18.24 47.25 -22.80
CA PRO A 7 -17.80 47.23 -21.40
C PRO A 7 -17.66 45.80 -20.87
N LYS A 8 -16.63 45.57 -20.05
CA LYS A 8 -16.43 44.36 -19.25
C LYS A 8 -17.33 44.41 -18.01
N GLU A 9 -18.22 43.44 -17.87
CA GLU A 9 -18.93 43.15 -16.62
C GLU A 9 -17.95 42.62 -15.57
N GLY A 10 -18.02 43.20 -14.36
CA GLY A 10 -17.24 42.80 -13.20
C GLY A 10 -17.87 41.60 -12.49
N ASN A 11 -17.07 40.54 -12.31
CA ASN A 11 -17.40 39.43 -11.41
C ASN A 11 -16.98 39.82 -9.98
N SER A 12 -17.95 40.21 -9.16
CA SER A 12 -17.84 40.26 -7.71
C SER A 12 -17.87 38.83 -7.17
N LYS A 13 -16.72 38.31 -6.72
CA LYS A 13 -16.67 37.11 -5.87
C LYS A 13 -16.77 37.59 -4.42
N ASP A 14 -17.90 37.32 -3.79
CA ASP A 14 -18.07 37.47 -2.35
C ASP A 14 -17.01 36.63 -1.61
N ALA A 15 -16.21 37.30 -0.78
CA ALA A 15 -15.20 36.68 0.05
C ALA A 15 -15.87 36.02 1.26
N GLU A 16 -15.69 34.71 1.42
CA GLU A 16 -16.10 34.00 2.64
C GLU A 16 -15.46 34.65 3.89
N PRO A 17 -16.20 34.78 5.00
CA PRO A 17 -15.70 35.38 6.23
C PRO A 17 -14.58 34.54 6.84
N LYS A 18 -13.39 35.14 6.99
CA LYS A 18 -12.25 34.54 7.68
C LYS A 18 -12.62 34.19 9.13
N LYS A 19 -12.43 32.93 9.52
CA LYS A 19 -12.62 32.49 10.91
C LYS A 19 -11.80 33.35 11.89
N PRO A 20 -12.35 33.72 13.06
CA PRO A 20 -11.64 34.52 14.06
C PRO A 20 -10.43 33.75 14.59
N LYS A 21 -9.30 34.46 14.76
CA LYS A 21 -8.08 33.89 15.38
C LYS A 21 -8.38 33.55 16.85
N PRO A 22 -7.94 32.38 17.35
CA PRO A 22 -8.09 32.02 18.76
C PRO A 22 -7.29 32.97 19.66
N SER A 23 -7.76 33.18 20.90
CA SER A 23 -7.04 33.98 21.90
C SER A 23 -5.78 33.25 22.39
N GLU A 24 -4.78 33.99 22.87
CA GLU A 24 -3.54 33.43 23.44
C GLU A 24 -3.84 32.50 24.63
N GLU A 25 -4.82 32.84 25.45
CA GLU A 25 -5.29 32.01 26.58
C GLU A 25 -5.89 30.68 26.10
N ALA A 26 -6.61 30.67 24.98
CA ALA A 26 -7.13 29.46 24.37
C ALA A 26 -6.01 28.57 23.81
N ILE A 27 -4.98 29.17 23.19
CA ILE A 27 -3.79 28.46 22.70
C ILE A 27 -3.00 27.86 23.86
N ALA A 28 -2.78 28.62 24.94
CA ALA A 28 -2.07 28.15 26.14
C ALA A 28 -2.80 26.99 26.82
N SER A 29 -4.12 27.12 26.99
CA SER A 29 -4.97 26.05 27.53
C SER A 29 -4.92 24.77 26.68
N LEU A 30 -4.86 24.92 25.36
CA LEU A 30 -4.82 23.80 24.43
C LEU A 30 -3.45 23.09 24.44
N ARG A 31 -2.35 23.85 24.52
CA ARG A 31 -1.00 23.32 24.74
C ARG A 31 -0.91 22.55 26.05
N GLN A 32 -1.47 23.10 27.13
CA GLN A 32 -1.48 22.43 28.44
C GLN A 32 -2.24 21.10 28.39
N ARG A 33 -3.43 21.07 27.76
CA ARG A 33 -4.21 19.82 27.59
C ARG A 33 -3.45 18.79 26.75
N TYR A 34 -2.75 19.23 25.69
CA TYR A 34 -1.90 18.36 24.89
C TYR A 34 -0.80 17.72 25.74
N HIS A 35 -0.02 18.51 26.48
CA HIS A 35 1.06 17.99 27.30
C HIS A 35 0.58 17.04 28.39
N GLN A 36 -0.54 17.34 29.06
CA GLN A 36 -1.12 16.45 30.06
C GLN A 36 -1.49 15.08 29.48
N ALA A 37 -2.11 15.06 28.30
CA ALA A 37 -2.53 13.82 27.68
C ALA A 37 -1.37 13.04 27.05
N ARG A 38 -0.42 13.75 26.44
CA ARG A 38 0.86 13.20 25.99
C ARG A 38 1.56 12.47 27.15
N ASP A 39 1.73 13.15 28.28
CA ASP A 39 2.44 12.60 29.42
C ASP A 39 1.70 11.41 30.03
N ALA A 40 0.37 11.46 30.11
CA ALA A 40 -0.45 10.32 30.55
C ALA A 40 -0.25 9.10 29.64
N GLN A 41 -0.22 9.32 28.32
CA GLN A 41 -0.07 8.26 27.34
C GLN A 41 1.34 7.67 27.33
N LEU A 42 2.38 8.50 27.45
CA LEU A 42 3.76 8.05 27.60
C LEU A 42 3.96 7.24 28.89
N ARG A 43 3.36 7.67 30.01
CA ARG A 43 3.37 6.91 31.26
C ARG A 43 2.71 5.54 31.10
N GLN A 44 1.58 5.47 30.40
CA GLN A 44 0.90 4.21 30.13
C GLN A 44 1.77 3.28 29.29
N TRP A 45 2.29 3.74 28.15
CA TRP A 45 3.14 2.90 27.30
C TRP A 45 4.42 2.48 28.01
N TYR A 46 5.00 3.35 28.83
CA TYR A 46 6.17 2.99 29.61
C TYR A 46 5.84 1.91 30.64
N ALA A 47 4.71 2.01 31.35
CA ALA A 47 4.25 0.96 32.25
C ALA A 47 4.00 -0.37 31.51
N ASP A 48 3.32 -0.31 30.36
CA ASP A 48 3.07 -1.48 29.50
C ASP A 48 4.39 -2.13 29.05
N SER A 49 5.40 -1.33 28.73
CA SER A 49 6.74 -1.80 28.30
C SER A 49 7.47 -2.61 29.38
N GLN A 50 7.09 -2.43 30.65
CA GLN A 50 7.63 -3.14 31.82
C GLN A 50 6.73 -4.32 32.26
N SER A 51 5.64 -4.58 31.54
CA SER A 51 4.75 -5.71 31.84
C SER A 51 5.46 -7.05 31.69
N THR A 52 5.11 -7.99 32.57
CA THR A 52 5.57 -9.39 32.47
C THR A 52 4.90 -10.14 31.31
N ASP A 53 3.76 -9.66 30.82
CA ASP A 53 3.10 -10.23 29.64
C ASP A 53 3.76 -9.71 28.36
N SER A 54 4.42 -10.61 27.62
CA SER A 54 5.13 -10.30 26.37
C SER A 54 4.20 -9.74 25.30
N LYS A 55 2.90 -10.07 25.33
CA LYS A 55 1.90 -9.54 24.39
C LYS A 55 1.59 -8.06 24.63
N VAL A 56 1.85 -7.57 25.84
CA VAL A 56 1.66 -6.16 26.23
C VAL A 56 2.98 -5.41 26.15
N SER A 57 4.05 -5.99 26.69
CA SER A 57 5.35 -5.31 26.75
C SER A 57 6.03 -5.18 25.39
N THR A 58 6.00 -6.22 24.55
CA THR A 58 6.67 -6.18 23.24
C THR A 58 6.14 -5.04 22.35
N PRO A 59 4.82 -4.90 22.12
CA PRO A 59 4.30 -3.77 21.34
C PRO A 59 4.61 -2.40 21.94
N ALA A 60 4.55 -2.26 23.26
CA ALA A 60 4.84 -1.00 23.93
C ALA A 60 6.32 -0.60 23.80
N GLN A 61 7.25 -1.55 23.95
CA GLN A 61 8.68 -1.33 23.75
C GLN A 61 8.99 -0.96 22.30
N ILE A 62 8.41 -1.67 21.32
CA ILE A 62 8.53 -1.35 19.90
C ILE A 62 8.08 0.08 19.63
N ARG A 63 6.92 0.46 20.19
CA ARG A 63 6.33 1.78 20.00
C ARG A 63 7.26 2.88 20.50
N LEU A 64 7.70 2.80 21.76
CA LEU A 64 8.59 3.79 22.35
C LEU A 64 9.92 3.89 21.60
N GLN A 65 10.50 2.75 21.23
CA GLN A 65 11.73 2.71 20.44
C GLN A 65 11.57 3.35 19.05
N THR A 66 10.41 3.13 18.41
CA THR A 66 10.08 3.75 17.12
C THR A 66 9.92 5.27 17.25
N GLN A 67 9.31 5.76 18.34
CA GLN A 67 9.22 7.20 18.61
C GLN A 67 10.60 7.85 18.78
N MET A 68 11.52 7.19 19.50
CA MET A 68 12.89 7.67 19.62
C MET A 68 13.61 7.73 18.27
N GLN A 69 13.42 6.72 17.39
CA GLN A 69 13.97 6.74 16.03
C GLN A 69 13.40 7.89 15.20
N LEU A 70 12.09 8.13 15.27
CA LEU A 70 11.44 9.26 14.60
C LEU A 70 12.00 10.60 15.07
N ARG A 71 12.27 10.75 16.37
CA ARG A 71 12.95 11.92 16.94
C ARG A 71 14.35 12.11 16.38
N GLU A 72 15.15 11.05 16.26
CA GLU A 72 16.48 11.14 15.62
C GLU A 72 16.41 11.53 14.14
N HIS A 73 15.47 10.96 13.39
CA HIS A 73 15.26 11.34 11.99
C HIS A 73 14.86 12.81 11.85
N ARG A 74 13.99 13.33 12.73
CA ARG A 74 13.63 14.76 12.76
C ARG A 74 14.86 15.64 13.01
N LYS A 75 15.74 15.25 13.93
CA LYS A 75 17.02 15.95 14.18
C LYS A 75 17.93 15.90 12.95
N GLN A 76 18.03 14.75 12.29
CA GLN A 76 18.82 14.60 11.07
C GLN A 76 18.30 15.53 9.97
N PHE A 77 16.98 15.62 9.76
CA PHE A 77 16.42 16.56 8.78
C PHE A 77 16.71 18.03 9.11
N ALA A 78 16.66 18.41 10.39
CA ALA A 78 17.02 19.77 10.80
C ALA A 78 18.49 20.09 10.44
N THR A 79 19.39 19.14 10.69
CA THR A 79 20.82 19.23 10.33
C THR A 79 21.02 19.32 8.82
N LEU A 80 20.44 18.40 8.05
CA LEU A 80 20.52 18.38 6.58
C LEU A 80 19.97 19.68 5.97
N ARG A 81 18.87 20.21 6.53
CA ARG A 81 18.29 21.49 6.10
C ARG A 81 19.26 22.66 6.36
N ARG A 82 19.95 22.66 7.49
CA ARG A 82 20.97 23.68 7.82
C ARG A 82 22.18 23.58 6.90
N GLN A 83 22.68 22.37 6.66
CA GLN A 83 23.80 22.12 5.75
C GLN A 83 23.45 22.54 4.31
N ARG A 84 22.24 22.22 3.83
CA ARG A 84 21.76 22.64 2.51
C ARG A 84 21.72 24.15 2.37
N LYS A 85 21.23 24.88 3.39
CA LYS A 85 21.26 26.35 3.39
C LYS A 85 22.69 26.88 3.28
N ASN A 86 23.65 26.23 3.94
CA ASN A 86 25.06 26.60 3.86
C ASN A 86 25.66 26.31 2.48
N CYS A 87 25.41 25.14 1.88
CA CYS A 87 25.87 24.83 0.52
C CYS A 87 25.24 25.78 -0.52
N LYS A 88 23.96 26.13 -0.39
CA LYS A 88 23.31 27.15 -1.24
C LYS A 88 24.00 28.50 -1.14
N ARG A 89 24.36 28.95 0.08
CA ARG A 89 25.07 30.22 0.30
C ARG A 89 26.50 30.22 -0.28
N ARG A 90 27.10 29.04 -0.43
CA ARG A 90 28.45 28.84 -0.97
C ARG A 90 28.47 28.48 -2.46
N GLU A 91 27.29 28.40 -3.09
CA GLU A 91 27.14 27.94 -4.48
C GLU A 91 27.76 26.55 -4.75
N ASP A 92 27.82 25.71 -3.72
CA ASP A 92 28.40 24.37 -3.78
C ASP A 92 27.40 23.36 -4.36
N ALA A 93 27.42 23.22 -5.69
CA ALA A 93 26.51 22.34 -6.43
C ALA A 93 26.68 20.86 -6.08
N ILE A 94 27.90 20.40 -5.81
CA ILE A 94 28.20 19.00 -5.48
C ILE A 94 27.64 18.69 -4.09
N GLY A 95 27.95 19.52 -3.09
CA GLY A 95 27.41 19.35 -1.74
C GLY A 95 25.88 19.45 -1.69
N LEU A 96 25.25 20.22 -2.58
CA LEU A 96 23.79 20.23 -2.70
C LEU A 96 23.22 18.92 -3.25
N SER A 97 23.89 18.28 -4.21
CA SER A 97 23.51 16.98 -4.76
C SER A 97 23.64 15.88 -3.70
N ASP A 98 24.77 15.84 -3.00
CA ASP A 98 25.03 14.83 -1.96
C ASP A 98 24.01 14.94 -0.82
N LEU A 99 23.73 16.16 -0.35
CA LEU A 99 22.71 16.41 0.68
C LEU A 99 21.29 16.07 0.21
N GLN A 100 21.01 16.17 -1.09
CA GLN A 100 19.73 15.76 -1.65
C GLN A 100 19.57 14.24 -1.61
N GLU A 101 20.62 13.48 -1.94
CA GLU A 101 20.61 12.03 -1.84
C GLU A 101 20.52 11.57 -0.38
N GLU A 102 21.29 12.18 0.52
CA GLU A 102 21.24 11.86 1.95
C GLU A 102 19.85 12.15 2.54
N SER A 103 19.22 13.24 2.12
CA SER A 103 17.83 13.57 2.51
C SER A 103 16.82 12.55 1.99
N LYS A 104 16.98 12.03 0.76
CA LYS A 104 16.13 10.94 0.23
C LYS A 104 16.25 9.68 1.08
N ARG A 105 17.47 9.28 1.44
CA ARG A 105 17.74 8.11 2.30
C ARG A 105 17.12 8.29 3.69
N ALA A 106 17.32 9.45 4.31
CA ALA A 106 16.71 9.80 5.59
C ALA A 106 15.17 9.78 5.53
N ASN A 107 14.56 10.23 4.43
CA ASN A 107 13.11 10.20 4.22
C ASN A 107 12.54 8.78 4.11
N SER A 108 13.25 7.89 3.41
CA SER A 108 12.87 6.47 3.35
C SER A 108 12.88 5.80 4.74
N ALA A 109 13.92 6.08 5.54
CA ALA A 109 14.03 5.56 6.91
C ALA A 109 12.93 6.13 7.84
N TYR A 110 12.66 7.43 7.76
CA TYR A 110 11.58 8.08 8.50
C TYR A 110 10.21 7.52 8.13
N ALA A 111 9.91 7.37 6.84
CA ALA A 111 8.65 6.81 6.36
C ALA A 111 8.43 5.36 6.82
N SER A 112 9.51 4.57 6.90
CA SER A 112 9.46 3.21 7.43
C SER A 112 9.13 3.19 8.92
N SER A 113 9.75 4.08 9.71
CA SER A 113 9.46 4.23 11.14
C SER A 113 8.02 4.72 11.41
N MET A 114 7.51 5.63 10.58
CA MET A 114 6.11 6.09 10.68
C MET A 114 5.09 4.99 10.38
N ARG A 115 5.40 4.07 9.45
CA ARG A 115 4.56 2.90 9.17
C ARG A 115 4.50 1.95 10.38
N LEU A 116 5.64 1.70 11.01
CA LEU A 116 5.71 0.89 12.24
C LEU A 116 4.87 1.50 13.38
N LEU A 117 4.97 2.81 13.61
CA LEU A 117 4.22 3.49 14.67
C LEU A 117 2.71 3.43 14.47
N LYS A 118 2.26 3.51 13.22
CA LYS A 118 0.84 3.44 12.83
C LYS A 118 0.27 2.02 12.87
N GLY A 119 1.05 1.02 13.27
CA GLY A 119 0.62 -0.39 13.31
C GLY A 119 0.47 -1.01 11.91
N LYS A 120 1.05 -0.38 10.88
CA LYS A 120 0.85 -0.76 9.47
C LYS A 120 1.69 -1.95 9.01
N THR A 121 2.57 -2.44 9.88
CA THR A 121 3.54 -3.46 9.53
C THR A 121 3.62 -4.47 10.66
N THR A 122 3.27 -5.73 10.36
CA THR A 122 3.63 -6.87 11.20
C THR A 122 5.16 -6.95 11.22
N LEU A 123 5.76 -6.78 12.40
CA LEU A 123 7.21 -6.85 12.55
C LEU A 123 7.67 -8.28 12.30
N LEU A 124 8.21 -8.54 11.11
CA LEU A 124 8.81 -9.84 10.76
C LEU A 124 9.94 -10.24 11.72
N LYS A 125 10.60 -9.27 12.40
CA LYS A 125 11.68 -9.48 13.38
C LYS A 125 11.70 -8.36 14.46
N PRO A 126 10.91 -8.44 15.54
CA PRO A 126 10.86 -7.42 16.59
C PRO A 126 12.21 -7.21 17.28
N GLU A 127 13.03 -8.25 17.35
CA GLU A 127 14.39 -8.25 17.92
C GLU A 127 15.33 -7.19 17.29
N ARG A 128 15.21 -6.94 15.98
CA ARG A 128 16.03 -5.94 15.27
C ARG A 128 15.69 -4.50 15.67
N VAL A 129 14.42 -4.25 16.00
CA VAL A 129 13.95 -2.93 16.43
C VAL A 129 14.27 -2.74 17.92
N LEU A 130 14.07 -3.79 18.71
CA LEU A 130 14.22 -3.77 20.17
C LEU A 130 15.66 -3.80 20.67
N GLY A 131 16.66 -4.05 19.81
CA GLY A 131 18.06 -4.18 20.24
C GLY A 131 18.57 -3.03 21.12
N ARG A 132 18.20 -1.78 20.83
CA ARG A 132 18.57 -0.61 21.67
C ARG A 132 17.79 -0.56 22.98
N TRP A 133 16.49 -0.86 22.94
CA TRP A 133 15.64 -0.88 24.13
C TRP A 133 16.07 -1.97 25.12
N MET A 134 16.46 -3.15 24.64
CA MET A 134 16.89 -4.28 25.47
C MET A 134 18.29 -4.07 26.10
N THR A 135 19.12 -3.22 25.50
CA THR A 135 20.50 -2.99 25.97
C THR A 135 20.62 -1.80 26.91
N ASN A 136 19.85 -0.73 26.68
CA ASN A 136 19.81 0.43 27.58
C ASN A 136 18.47 1.17 27.44
N PRO A 137 17.40 0.73 28.15
CA PRO A 137 16.11 1.38 28.07
C PRO A 137 16.19 2.76 28.76
N PRO A 138 15.65 3.83 28.14
CA PRO A 138 15.58 5.13 28.77
C PRO A 138 14.68 5.08 30.00
N THR A 139 14.94 5.93 30.98
CA THR A 139 14.06 6.12 32.14
C THR A 139 12.77 6.82 31.73
N LEU A 140 11.69 6.63 32.49
CA LEU A 140 10.43 7.36 32.27
C LEU A 140 10.65 8.88 32.30
N GLN A 141 11.52 9.36 33.18
CA GLN A 141 11.81 10.79 33.30
C GLN A 141 12.47 11.33 32.03
N GLU A 142 13.45 10.62 31.46
CA GLU A 142 14.08 10.99 30.18
C GLU A 142 13.08 11.01 29.02
N VAL A 143 12.12 10.08 29.00
CA VAL A 143 11.05 10.02 27.99
C VAL A 143 10.09 11.21 28.12
N LEU A 144 9.72 11.58 29.35
CA LEU A 144 8.82 12.71 29.61
C LEU A 144 9.49 14.06 29.30
N ASP A 145 10.75 14.21 29.69
CA ASP A 145 11.52 15.45 29.53
C ASP A 145 11.93 15.74 28.08
N ASP A 146 11.97 14.73 27.19
CA ASP A 146 12.23 14.95 25.76
C ASP A 146 10.97 15.49 25.05
N ILE A 147 10.80 16.82 25.09
CA ILE A 147 9.72 17.57 24.43
C ILE A 147 9.67 17.30 22.90
N ASN A 148 10.77 16.83 22.30
CA ASN A 148 10.85 16.55 20.87
C ASN A 148 10.68 15.07 20.51
N LEU A 149 10.44 14.22 21.51
CA LEU A 149 10.23 12.78 21.30
C LEU A 149 9.07 12.52 20.32
N ASP A 150 8.02 13.32 20.41
CA ASP A 150 6.76 13.11 19.73
C ASP A 150 6.18 14.43 19.18
N LYS A 151 5.27 14.30 18.23
CA LYS A 151 4.44 15.37 17.68
C LYS A 151 2.97 15.00 17.87
N MET A 152 2.09 16.00 17.85
CA MET A 152 0.64 15.78 18.02
C MET A 152 0.07 14.69 17.11
N HIS A 153 0.52 14.62 15.86
CA HIS A 153 0.05 13.63 14.89
C HIS A 153 0.57 12.21 15.14
N ASP A 154 1.54 12.02 16.03
CA ASP A 154 2.05 10.69 16.42
C ASP A 154 1.08 9.96 17.37
N PHE A 155 0.19 10.70 18.03
CA PHE A 155 -0.85 10.18 18.91
C PHE A 155 -2.17 10.13 18.15
N GLY A 156 -2.39 9.04 17.39
CA GLY A 156 -3.51 8.84 16.45
C GLY A 156 -4.96 9.02 16.97
N ALA A 157 -5.17 9.49 18.20
CA ALA A 157 -6.46 9.76 18.82
C ALA A 157 -6.70 11.25 19.16
N PHE A 158 -5.73 12.15 18.96
CA PHE A 158 -5.91 13.57 19.25
C PHE A 158 -6.66 14.30 18.13
N LYS A 159 -8.00 14.23 18.14
CA LYS A 159 -8.88 15.11 17.36
C LYS A 159 -8.96 16.51 17.98
N VAL A 160 -7.81 17.14 18.24
CA VAL A 160 -7.79 18.58 18.47
C VAL A 160 -7.80 19.23 17.09
N ASP A 161 -8.70 20.18 16.89
CA ASP A 161 -8.84 20.93 15.64
C ASP A 161 -7.47 21.54 15.29
N GLN A 162 -6.70 20.89 14.41
CA GLN A 162 -5.29 21.21 14.12
C GLN A 162 -5.13 22.65 13.61
N ASN A 163 -6.23 23.23 13.12
CA ASN A 163 -6.35 24.61 12.67
C ASN A 163 -6.23 25.66 13.80
N LEU A 164 -6.33 25.26 15.07
CA LEU A 164 -6.26 26.18 16.22
C LEU A 164 -4.86 26.26 16.87
N LEU A 165 -3.95 25.35 16.54
CA LEU A 165 -2.62 25.26 17.15
C LEU A 165 -1.47 25.67 16.24
N THR A 166 -1.73 25.90 14.95
CA THR A 166 -0.72 26.45 14.05
C THR A 166 -0.36 27.85 14.54
N PRO A 167 0.83 28.06 15.14
CA PRO A 167 1.17 29.35 15.72
C PRO A 167 1.43 30.33 14.58
N HIS A 168 0.57 31.34 14.42
CA HIS A 168 1.01 32.62 13.87
C HIS A 168 1.76 33.36 14.99
N GLN A 169 2.99 32.94 15.31
CA GLN A 169 3.87 33.68 16.20
C GLN A 169 4.97 34.36 15.38
N GLU A 170 4.78 35.64 15.13
CA GLU A 170 5.84 36.60 14.88
C GLU A 170 6.63 36.77 16.19
N ASN A 171 7.96 36.71 16.12
CA ASN A 171 8.93 36.99 17.19
C ASN A 171 9.06 35.93 18.31
N ASP A 172 9.85 34.87 18.04
CA ASP A 172 10.96 34.43 18.92
C ASP A 172 11.75 33.30 18.23
N GLU A 173 13.04 33.22 18.55
CA GLU A 173 14.11 32.42 17.93
C GLU A 173 13.99 30.87 18.05
N VAL A 174 12.78 30.32 17.94
CA VAL A 174 12.55 28.86 17.85
C VAL A 174 11.87 28.53 16.52
N ILE A 175 12.56 27.67 15.76
CA ILE A 175 12.30 27.17 14.41
C ILE A 175 10.84 27.39 13.94
N PRO A 176 10.59 28.37 13.08
CA PRO A 176 9.27 28.63 12.54
C PRO A 176 8.82 27.48 11.62
N GLU A 177 7.63 26.95 11.90
CA GLU A 177 6.73 26.39 10.89
C GLU A 177 6.33 27.52 9.94
N TYR A 178 7.29 27.93 9.10
CA TYR A 178 7.01 28.75 7.93
C TYR A 178 6.20 27.91 6.95
N LYS A 179 5.11 28.51 6.49
CA LYS A 179 4.40 28.17 5.26
C LYS A 179 5.42 27.83 4.17
N GLU A 180 5.59 26.52 3.96
CA GLU A 180 5.48 25.90 2.65
C GLU A 180 6.00 26.76 1.48
N ASP A 181 7.32 26.81 1.34
CA ASP A 181 7.90 26.50 0.02
C ASP A 181 7.71 24.99 -0.18
N ASP A 182 6.46 24.57 -0.36
CA ASP A 182 6.02 23.18 -0.52
C ASP A 182 6.41 22.59 -1.86
N ASP A 183 7.14 23.34 -2.68
CA ASP A 183 7.64 22.83 -3.94
C ASP A 183 8.66 21.71 -3.77
N TRP A 184 9.25 21.48 -2.58
CA TRP A 184 10.24 20.40 -2.44
C TRP A 184 9.65 19.03 -2.05
N VAL A 185 8.60 18.98 -1.22
CA VAL A 185 7.89 17.71 -0.95
C VAL A 185 6.92 17.41 -2.10
N ALA A 186 6.36 18.45 -2.74
CA ALA A 186 5.49 18.29 -3.90
C ALA A 186 6.24 17.99 -5.22
N SER A 187 7.46 18.52 -5.45
CA SER A 187 8.17 18.28 -6.74
C SER A 187 8.88 16.93 -6.85
N VAL A 188 9.13 16.21 -5.75
CA VAL A 188 9.67 14.84 -5.83
C VAL A 188 8.56 13.78 -5.86
N SER A 189 7.35 14.13 -5.43
CA SER A 189 6.14 13.32 -5.66
C SER A 189 5.76 13.22 -7.16
N LYS A 190 6.48 13.93 -8.05
CA LYS A 190 6.31 13.92 -9.51
C LYS A 190 7.57 13.54 -10.30
N MET A 191 8.67 13.14 -9.64
CA MET A 191 9.82 12.58 -10.35
C MET A 191 9.75 11.06 -10.28
N ASN A 192 9.41 10.45 -11.42
CA ASN A 192 9.64 9.04 -11.68
C ASN A 192 11.10 8.70 -11.32
N LEU A 193 11.26 7.93 -10.25
CA LEU A 193 12.46 7.14 -10.00
C LEU A 193 12.54 6.08 -11.11
N HIS A 194 13.14 6.45 -12.24
CA HIS A 194 13.83 5.47 -13.05
C HIS A 194 15.16 5.15 -12.35
N ASP A 195 15.16 4.03 -11.63
CA ASP A 195 16.38 3.28 -11.37
C ASP A 195 16.84 2.70 -12.72
N THR A 196 17.87 3.31 -13.29
CA THR A 196 18.76 2.66 -14.25
C THR A 196 19.84 1.92 -13.46
N ASP A 197 19.98 0.62 -13.75
CA ASP A 197 21.02 -0.34 -13.33
C ASP A 197 21.04 -0.74 -11.83
N GLN A 198 20.84 -1.99 -11.41
CA GLN A 198 20.85 -3.30 -12.05
C GLN A 198 19.82 -4.22 -11.36
N GLY A 199 19.27 -5.17 -12.11
CA GLY A 199 18.11 -5.98 -11.72
C GLY A 199 18.27 -6.73 -10.41
N GLN A 200 17.31 -6.53 -9.51
CA GLN A 200 16.88 -7.50 -8.49
C GLN A 200 15.57 -7.03 -7.84
N ASN A 201 14.57 -7.91 -7.85
CA ASN A 201 13.34 -7.90 -7.05
C ASN A 201 12.41 -6.67 -7.15
N LYS A 202 11.71 -6.57 -8.29
CA LYS A 202 10.52 -5.72 -8.46
C LYS A 202 9.22 -6.43 -8.02
N TYR A 203 9.11 -6.87 -6.77
CA TYR A 203 7.82 -7.30 -6.21
C TYR A 203 7.67 -6.93 -4.74
N GLN A 204 7.83 -5.64 -4.45
CA GLN A 204 7.32 -5.02 -3.22
C GLN A 204 6.84 -3.61 -3.56
N LYS A 205 5.68 -3.49 -4.24
CA LYS A 205 4.98 -2.20 -4.38
C LYS A 205 3.63 -2.27 -3.64
N ASN A 206 3.56 -1.46 -2.58
CA ASN A 206 2.37 -0.86 -1.96
C ASN A 206 1.12 -1.72 -1.72
N THR A 207 1.04 -2.34 -0.54
CA THR A 207 -0.21 -2.79 0.10
C THR A 207 -0.65 -1.90 1.28
N ALA A 208 -0.07 -0.70 1.44
CA ALA A 208 -0.29 0.19 2.60
C ALA A 208 -1.70 0.82 2.73
N PHE A 209 -2.66 0.40 1.92
CA PHE A 209 -4.00 1.00 1.81
C PHE A 209 -5.14 0.11 2.35
N LEU A 210 -4.89 -1.16 2.71
CA LEU A 210 -5.89 -2.11 3.21
C LEU A 210 -5.90 -2.26 4.74
N GLU A 211 -5.88 -1.15 5.48
CA GLU A 211 -6.05 -1.20 6.93
C GLU A 211 -7.42 -0.64 7.33
N ARG A 212 -8.40 -1.53 7.46
CA ARG A 212 -9.57 -1.32 8.33
C ARG A 212 -9.37 -2.10 9.64
N PRO A 213 -10.00 -1.64 10.75
CA PRO A 213 -9.77 -2.23 12.05
C PRO A 213 -10.32 -3.66 12.13
N LEU A 214 -9.49 -4.55 12.70
CA LEU A 214 -9.86 -5.87 13.19
C LEU A 214 -11.00 -5.76 14.21
N TYR A 215 -12.24 -5.90 13.75
CA TYR A 215 -13.27 -6.57 14.51
C TYR A 215 -13.57 -7.86 13.77
N ALA A 216 -13.02 -8.95 14.30
CA ALA A 216 -13.24 -10.30 13.83
C ALA A 216 -14.72 -10.65 14.01
N SER A 217 -15.46 -10.75 12.92
CA SER A 217 -16.29 -11.92 12.72
C SER A 217 -15.35 -13.01 12.21
N GLN A 218 -14.89 -13.90 13.10
CA GLN A 218 -14.36 -15.19 12.66
C GLN A 218 -15.54 -15.95 12.05
N GLU A 219 -15.81 -15.70 10.77
CA GLU A 219 -16.57 -16.65 9.97
C GLU A 219 -15.66 -17.84 9.73
N GLU A 220 -16.14 -19.02 10.11
CA GLU A 220 -15.46 -20.29 9.93
C GLU A 220 -15.22 -20.50 8.43
N VAL A 221 -13.99 -20.25 7.96
CA VAL A 221 -13.54 -20.81 6.68
C VAL A 221 -13.82 -22.31 6.76
N SER A 222 -14.52 -22.84 5.76
CA SER A 222 -14.89 -24.26 5.78
C SER A 222 -13.63 -25.11 5.96
N GLN A 223 -13.70 -26.12 6.84
CA GLN A 223 -12.55 -27.00 7.10
C GLN A 223 -12.03 -27.62 5.80
N ASP A 224 -12.94 -27.91 4.87
CA ASP A 224 -12.65 -28.45 3.54
C ASP A 224 -11.76 -27.53 2.69
N GLU A 225 -11.99 -26.20 2.70
CA GLU A 225 -11.15 -25.24 1.97
C GLU A 225 -9.74 -25.13 2.58
N GLN A 226 -9.64 -25.14 3.91
CA GLN A 226 -8.34 -25.13 4.58
C GLN A 226 -7.56 -26.43 4.31
N GLU A 227 -8.25 -27.57 4.22
CA GLU A 227 -7.65 -28.85 3.87
C GLU A 227 -7.18 -28.89 2.41
N GLU A 228 -7.97 -28.35 1.47
CA GLU A 228 -7.58 -28.25 0.05
C GLU A 228 -6.31 -27.41 -0.12
N VAL A 229 -6.26 -26.21 0.46
CA VAL A 229 -5.10 -25.30 0.36
C VAL A 229 -3.85 -25.93 0.97
N LYS A 230 -3.97 -26.59 2.14
CA LYS A 230 -2.86 -27.35 2.74
C LYS A 230 -2.42 -28.49 1.83
N SER A 231 -3.35 -29.22 1.22
CA SER A 231 -3.05 -30.30 0.29
C SER A 231 -2.27 -29.82 -0.94
N ILE A 232 -2.67 -28.69 -1.53
CA ILE A 232 -1.98 -28.08 -2.68
C ILE A 232 -0.52 -27.80 -2.31
N TRP A 233 -0.28 -27.13 -1.18
CA TRP A 233 1.08 -26.81 -0.73
C TRP A 233 1.91 -28.08 -0.47
N MET A 234 1.37 -29.05 0.27
CA MET A 234 2.09 -30.30 0.57
C MET A 234 2.48 -31.07 -0.70
N LYS A 235 1.58 -31.14 -1.69
CA LYS A 235 1.87 -31.75 -3.00
C LYS A 235 2.98 -30.99 -3.71
N HIS A 236 2.92 -29.66 -3.72
CA HIS A 236 3.94 -28.80 -4.31
C HIS A 236 5.32 -29.02 -3.69
N GLU A 237 5.41 -28.92 -2.35
CA GLU A 237 6.64 -29.09 -1.59
C GLU A 237 7.30 -30.46 -1.84
N ALA A 238 6.54 -31.55 -1.71
CA ALA A 238 7.05 -32.90 -1.93
C ALA A 238 7.61 -33.10 -3.35
N ARG A 239 6.99 -32.47 -4.36
CA ARG A 239 7.46 -32.53 -5.76
C ARG A 239 8.74 -31.74 -5.98
N MET A 240 8.83 -30.54 -5.42
CA MET A 240 10.02 -29.69 -5.50
C MET A 240 11.25 -30.38 -4.89
N VAL A 241 11.09 -30.96 -3.70
CA VAL A 241 12.14 -31.73 -3.03
C VAL A 241 12.61 -32.86 -3.95
N ARG A 242 11.68 -33.71 -4.41
CA ARG A 242 11.99 -34.87 -5.27
C ARG A 242 12.70 -34.49 -6.58
N ARG A 243 12.37 -33.33 -7.15
CA ARG A 243 12.94 -32.89 -8.43
C ARG A 243 14.40 -32.45 -8.29
N PHE A 244 14.71 -31.73 -7.23
CA PHE A 244 16.00 -31.08 -7.05
C PHE A 244 16.95 -31.86 -6.14
N GLU A 245 16.49 -32.95 -5.54
CA GLU A 245 17.28 -33.88 -4.72
C GLU A 245 18.60 -34.31 -5.38
N ALA A 246 18.63 -34.42 -6.72
CA ALA A 246 19.81 -34.85 -7.48
C ALA A 246 20.62 -33.70 -8.13
N THR A 247 20.11 -32.46 -8.14
CA THR A 247 20.69 -31.36 -8.94
C THR A 247 21.00 -30.09 -8.15
N MET A 248 20.46 -29.94 -6.94
CA MET A 248 20.70 -28.78 -6.06
C MET A 248 21.01 -29.25 -4.64
N SER A 249 21.68 -28.39 -3.86
CA SER A 249 21.89 -28.66 -2.45
C SER A 249 20.56 -28.57 -1.68
N GLU A 250 20.42 -29.34 -0.61
CA GLU A 250 19.23 -29.30 0.26
C GLU A 250 18.95 -27.89 0.77
N SER A 251 19.99 -27.14 1.14
CA SER A 251 19.89 -25.74 1.61
C SER A 251 19.28 -24.80 0.55
N ASP A 252 19.64 -24.99 -0.72
CA ASP A 252 19.12 -24.15 -1.80
C ASP A 252 17.65 -24.47 -2.09
N VAL A 253 17.30 -25.76 -2.05
CA VAL A 253 15.92 -26.22 -2.20
C VAL A 253 15.04 -25.68 -1.07
N GLN A 254 15.51 -25.73 0.18
CA GLN A 254 14.80 -25.18 1.33
C GLN A 254 14.60 -23.66 1.22
N THR A 255 15.63 -22.92 0.80
CA THR A 255 15.54 -21.47 0.62
C THR A 255 14.50 -21.10 -0.45
N MET A 256 14.49 -21.83 -1.56
CA MET A 256 13.50 -21.66 -2.63
C MET A 256 12.08 -21.97 -2.12
N LEU A 257 11.90 -23.07 -1.38
CA LEU A 257 10.61 -23.45 -0.81
C LEU A 257 10.08 -22.40 0.17
N ILE A 258 10.93 -21.79 0.99
CA ILE A 258 10.52 -20.70 1.91
C ILE A 258 9.96 -19.52 1.14
N ASN A 259 10.63 -19.07 0.08
CA ASN A 259 10.17 -17.94 -0.73
C ASN A 259 8.86 -18.28 -1.45
N GLN A 260 8.75 -19.49 -1.98
CA GLN A 260 7.53 -19.98 -2.63
C GLN A 260 6.37 -20.09 -1.62
N LYS A 261 6.64 -20.51 -0.38
CA LYS A 261 5.63 -20.58 0.68
C LYS A 261 5.09 -19.20 1.02
N GLN A 262 5.97 -18.20 1.13
CA GLN A 262 5.54 -16.83 1.36
C GLN A 262 4.61 -16.30 0.26
N ALA A 263 4.93 -16.58 -1.01
CA ALA A 263 4.06 -16.20 -2.13
C ALA A 263 2.72 -16.97 -2.10
N PHE A 264 2.75 -18.28 -1.84
CA PHE A 264 1.56 -19.11 -1.70
C PHE A 264 0.63 -18.61 -0.58
N ASP A 265 1.19 -18.32 0.59
CA ASP A 265 0.44 -17.82 1.75
C ASP A 265 -0.14 -16.43 1.47
N GLN A 266 0.57 -15.59 0.73
CA GLN A 266 0.04 -14.31 0.26
C GLN A 266 -1.15 -14.49 -0.69
N HIS A 267 -1.07 -15.43 -1.65
CA HIS A 267 -2.18 -15.69 -2.56
C HIS A 267 -3.41 -16.22 -1.81
N HIS A 268 -3.19 -17.13 -0.86
CA HIS A 268 -4.26 -17.63 0.00
C HIS A 268 -4.91 -16.50 0.82
N HIS A 269 -4.11 -15.57 1.36
CA HIS A 269 -4.63 -14.41 2.06
C HIS A 269 -5.49 -13.52 1.15
N TYR A 270 -5.07 -13.29 -0.10
CA TYR A 270 -5.86 -12.53 -1.07
C TYR A 270 -7.16 -13.25 -1.42
N GLU A 271 -7.16 -14.58 -1.55
CA GLU A 271 -8.38 -15.36 -1.77
C GLU A 271 -9.39 -15.15 -0.63
N HIS A 272 -8.91 -15.19 0.63
CA HIS A 272 -9.75 -14.93 1.80
C HIS A 272 -10.37 -13.53 1.79
N LEU A 273 -9.56 -12.49 1.52
CA LEU A 273 -10.06 -11.11 1.46
C LEU A 273 -11.15 -10.95 0.38
N VAL A 274 -10.97 -11.59 -0.77
CA VAL A 274 -11.92 -11.53 -1.88
C VAL A 274 -13.20 -12.33 -1.60
N ILE A 275 -13.12 -13.45 -0.87
CA ILE A 275 -14.31 -14.19 -0.41
C ILE A 275 -15.15 -13.33 0.54
N GLU A 276 -14.53 -12.73 1.56
CA GLU A 276 -15.23 -11.82 2.48
C GLU A 276 -15.90 -10.67 1.73
N GLU A 277 -15.17 -10.04 0.80
CA GLU A 277 -15.70 -8.90 0.05
C GLU A 277 -16.79 -9.30 -0.94
N HIS A 278 -16.74 -10.52 -1.47
CA HIS A 278 -17.79 -11.05 -2.33
C HIS A 278 -19.11 -11.20 -1.56
N GLU A 279 -19.07 -11.74 -0.34
CA GLU A 279 -20.26 -11.83 0.52
C GLU A 279 -20.78 -10.45 0.93
N ARG A 280 -19.89 -9.48 1.20
CA ARG A 280 -20.31 -8.08 1.42
C ARG A 280 -20.98 -7.48 0.18
N THR A 281 -20.43 -7.75 -1.00
CA THR A 281 -20.95 -7.22 -2.28
C THR A 281 -22.35 -7.79 -2.60
N LYS A 282 -22.59 -9.08 -2.34
CA LYS A 282 -23.92 -9.70 -2.50
C LYS A 282 -25.00 -9.06 -1.63
N ASN A 283 -24.61 -8.61 -0.44
CA ASN A 283 -25.53 -8.04 0.55
C ASN A 283 -25.75 -6.52 0.40
N LEU A 284 -25.25 -5.91 -0.68
CA LEU A 284 -25.49 -4.51 -0.96
C LEU A 284 -26.96 -4.26 -1.35
N THR A 285 -27.64 -3.42 -0.58
CA THR A 285 -28.98 -2.93 -0.94
C THR A 285 -28.92 -1.96 -2.12
N ALA A 286 -30.01 -1.81 -2.87
CA ALA A 286 -30.12 -0.86 -3.98
C ALA A 286 -29.77 0.61 -3.64
N ALA A 287 -29.85 1.00 -2.36
CA ALA A 287 -29.45 2.32 -1.87
C ALA A 287 -27.93 2.51 -1.66
N ASN A 288 -27.17 1.41 -1.67
CA ASN A 288 -25.71 1.36 -1.48
C ASN A 288 -24.97 0.91 -2.75
N ILE A 289 -25.64 0.99 -3.91
CA ILE A 289 -25.01 0.62 -5.18
C ILE A 289 -23.83 1.55 -5.42
N VAL A 290 -22.66 0.94 -5.57
CA VAL A 290 -21.44 1.68 -5.85
C VAL A 290 -21.33 1.92 -7.34
N MET A 291 -21.11 3.17 -7.74
CA MET A 291 -20.77 3.51 -9.11
C MET A 291 -19.29 3.24 -9.42
N PHE A 292 -19.06 2.64 -10.58
CA PHE A 292 -17.74 2.62 -11.22
C PHE A 292 -17.41 4.06 -11.64
N ASN A 293 -16.29 4.62 -11.18
CA ASN A 293 -16.00 6.04 -11.39
C ASN A 293 -15.51 6.30 -12.82
N ASN A 294 -16.47 6.41 -13.75
CA ASN A 294 -16.22 6.45 -15.18
C ASN A 294 -15.82 7.87 -15.69
N ARG A 295 -15.79 8.88 -14.82
CA ARG A 295 -15.39 10.26 -15.13
C ARG A 295 -14.73 10.89 -13.90
N TYR A 296 -13.94 11.94 -14.09
CA TYR A 296 -13.38 12.83 -13.06
C TYR A 296 -14.46 13.50 -12.16
N ILE A 297 -15.35 12.75 -11.53
CA ILE A 297 -16.35 13.26 -10.61
C ILE A 297 -15.78 13.11 -9.20
N ARG A 298 -15.22 14.22 -8.69
CA ARG A 298 -14.68 14.38 -7.33
C ARG A 298 -15.73 14.32 -6.21
N THR A 299 -16.96 13.95 -6.51
CA THR A 299 -18.07 14.00 -5.56
C THR A 299 -18.69 12.62 -5.38
N CYS A 300 -17.97 11.73 -4.69
CA CYS A 300 -18.62 10.67 -3.94
C CYS A 300 -19.16 11.29 -2.65
N VAL A 301 -20.47 11.22 -2.44
CA VAL A 301 -21.20 11.79 -1.29
C VAL A 301 -20.88 11.05 0.02
N ASN A 302 -20.08 9.99 -0.03
CA ASN A 302 -19.68 9.22 1.15
C ASN A 302 -18.19 8.83 1.10
N PRO A 303 -17.30 9.51 1.86
CA PRO A 303 -15.85 9.25 1.86
C PRO A 303 -15.45 7.92 2.52
N THR A 304 -16.39 7.16 3.09
CA THR A 304 -16.16 5.81 3.62
C THR A 304 -16.30 4.70 2.56
N LEU A 305 -16.80 5.04 1.37
CA LEU A 305 -16.94 4.17 0.19
C LEU A 305 -16.06 4.71 -0.95
N GLU A 306 -14.78 4.97 -0.69
CA GLU A 306 -13.80 5.23 -1.76
C GLU A 306 -13.57 3.93 -2.54
N LEU A 307 -14.42 3.68 -3.54
CA LEU A 307 -14.28 2.57 -4.46
C LEU A 307 -13.44 2.97 -5.65
N MET A 308 -12.18 2.57 -5.58
CA MET A 308 -11.16 2.83 -6.59
C MET A 308 -11.20 1.78 -7.71
N CYS A 309 -12.32 1.70 -8.42
CA CYS A 309 -12.32 1.14 -9.77
C CYS A 309 -12.06 2.29 -10.74
N HIS A 310 -10.78 2.63 -10.90
CA HIS A 310 -10.37 3.69 -11.80
C HIS A 310 -10.26 3.17 -13.23
N ASN A 311 -10.60 4.03 -14.18
CA ASN A 311 -10.41 3.89 -15.62
C ASN A 311 -8.94 3.68 -16.08
N GLN A 312 -8.01 3.63 -15.11
CA GLN A 312 -6.57 3.40 -15.24
C GLN A 312 -6.09 2.46 -14.11
N GLY A 313 -6.95 1.61 -13.56
CA GLY A 313 -6.59 0.76 -12.42
C GLY A 313 -5.72 -0.43 -12.81
N THR A 314 -4.90 -0.88 -11.87
CA THR A 314 -4.10 -2.11 -11.97
C THR A 314 -4.39 -3.01 -10.77
N TRP A 315 -4.48 -4.31 -11.05
CA TRP A 315 -4.74 -5.36 -10.08
C TRP A 315 -3.70 -6.48 -10.23
N ASP A 316 -3.18 -6.97 -9.12
CA ASP A 316 -2.49 -8.24 -9.12
C ASP A 316 -3.55 -9.35 -9.03
N ILE A 317 -3.51 -10.30 -9.96
CA ILE A 317 -4.45 -11.42 -10.04
C ILE A 317 -3.74 -12.74 -9.74
N VAL A 318 -4.26 -13.51 -8.78
CA VAL A 318 -3.59 -14.71 -8.26
C VAL A 318 -4.58 -15.84 -8.00
N SER A 319 -4.08 -17.07 -7.87
CA SER A 319 -4.82 -18.19 -7.29
C SER A 319 -3.87 -19.22 -6.68
N THR A 320 -4.27 -19.83 -5.57
CA THR A 320 -3.60 -20.99 -4.98
C THR A 320 -3.76 -22.23 -5.87
N LYS A 321 -4.85 -22.34 -6.64
CA LYS A 321 -5.08 -23.47 -7.57
C LYS A 321 -4.05 -23.54 -8.69
N LEU A 322 -3.48 -22.41 -9.11
CA LEU A 322 -2.41 -22.40 -10.12
C LEU A 322 -1.22 -23.28 -9.72
N TRP A 323 -0.92 -23.36 -8.42
CA TRP A 323 0.19 -24.14 -7.89
C TRP A 323 0.02 -25.65 -8.11
N ASP A 324 -1.21 -26.16 -8.22
CA ASP A 324 -1.45 -27.59 -8.47
C ASP A 324 -1.19 -27.97 -9.94
N TYR A 325 -1.44 -27.06 -10.88
CA TYR A 325 -1.34 -27.33 -12.32
C TYR A 325 0.08 -27.23 -12.89
N LEU A 326 1.02 -26.70 -12.14
CA LEU A 326 2.36 -26.45 -12.65
C LEU A 326 3.35 -27.56 -12.28
N ASP A 327 2.81 -28.76 -12.00
CA ASP A 327 3.55 -29.99 -11.76
C ASP A 327 4.64 -30.20 -12.82
N GLY A 328 5.91 -30.08 -12.41
CA GLY A 328 7.07 -30.36 -13.25
C GLY A 328 7.49 -29.24 -14.21
N SER A 329 6.81 -28.09 -14.23
CA SER A 329 7.18 -27.00 -15.13
C SER A 329 8.62 -26.51 -14.88
N LYS A 330 9.38 -26.20 -15.92
CA LYS A 330 10.74 -25.63 -15.89
C LYS A 330 10.73 -24.12 -15.63
N SER A 331 9.59 -23.47 -15.82
CA SER A 331 9.40 -22.01 -15.68
C SER A 331 9.71 -21.48 -14.27
N TRP A 332 9.67 -22.35 -13.25
CA TRP A 332 9.92 -22.07 -11.84
C TRP A 332 11.37 -21.70 -11.49
N ILE A 333 12.31 -22.01 -12.38
CA ILE A 333 13.75 -21.76 -12.17
C ILE A 333 14.08 -20.29 -12.49
N SER A 334 13.19 -19.57 -13.18
CA SER A 334 13.37 -18.16 -13.47
C SER A 334 13.12 -17.31 -12.23
N GLN A 335 14.07 -16.44 -11.88
CA GLN A 335 13.94 -15.47 -10.79
C GLN A 335 12.76 -14.49 -10.98
N ASP A 336 12.26 -14.35 -12.21
CA ASP A 336 11.20 -13.41 -12.55
C ASP A 336 9.80 -14.04 -12.55
N TRP A 337 9.69 -15.32 -12.20
CA TRP A 337 8.43 -16.05 -12.32
C TRP A 337 7.63 -16.04 -11.01
N ILE A 338 6.51 -15.32 -11.01
CA ILE A 338 5.50 -15.33 -9.94
C ILE A 338 4.23 -15.97 -10.46
N LEU A 339 3.60 -16.78 -9.59
CA LEU A 339 2.39 -17.51 -9.87
C LEU A 339 1.14 -16.63 -9.87
N GLY A 340 0.94 -15.89 -10.95
CA GLY A 340 -0.20 -15.00 -11.11
C GLY A 340 -0.05 -14.16 -12.36
N GLY A 341 -0.78 -13.06 -12.37
CA GLY A 341 -0.75 -12.10 -13.45
C GLY A 341 -1.08 -10.70 -12.96
N GLN A 342 -1.17 -9.80 -13.92
CA GLN A 342 -1.65 -8.45 -13.69
C GLN A 342 -2.82 -8.18 -14.62
N MET A 343 -3.85 -7.55 -14.10
CA MET A 343 -4.92 -6.97 -14.90
C MET A 343 -4.79 -5.46 -14.83
N CYS A 344 -4.79 -4.78 -15.96
CA CYS A 344 -4.98 -3.34 -16.01
C CYS A 344 -6.17 -2.97 -16.87
N ILE A 345 -6.81 -1.86 -16.51
CA ILE A 345 -7.86 -1.23 -17.30
C ILE A 345 -7.27 0.09 -17.76
N GLU A 346 -7.10 0.27 -19.05
CA GLU A 346 -6.61 1.50 -19.66
C GLU A 346 -7.74 2.21 -20.40
N THR A 347 -7.76 3.54 -20.39
CA THR A 347 -8.76 4.30 -21.16
C THR A 347 -8.15 4.86 -22.42
N PHE A 348 -8.69 4.46 -23.56
CA PHE A 348 -8.29 4.95 -24.88
C PHE A 348 -9.50 5.63 -25.55
N SER A 349 -9.37 6.93 -25.86
CA SER A 349 -10.45 7.70 -26.52
C SER A 349 -11.80 7.60 -25.79
N ASP A 350 -11.79 7.77 -24.47
CA ASP A 350 -12.96 7.68 -23.57
C ASP A 350 -13.61 6.28 -23.43
N LEU A 351 -13.01 5.24 -24.01
CA LEU A 351 -13.46 3.86 -23.84
C LEU A 351 -12.39 3.01 -23.14
N PRO A 352 -12.77 2.22 -22.13
CA PRO A 352 -11.83 1.35 -21.43
C PRO A 352 -11.47 0.11 -22.27
N ARG A 353 -10.22 -0.31 -22.15
CA ARG A 353 -9.65 -1.56 -22.64
C ARG A 353 -9.08 -2.31 -21.46
N VAL A 354 -9.30 -3.62 -21.42
CA VAL A 354 -8.75 -4.50 -20.38
C VAL A 354 -7.54 -5.23 -20.95
N HIS A 355 -6.44 -5.20 -20.22
CA HIS A 355 -5.27 -6.03 -20.47
C HIS A 355 -5.07 -6.99 -19.30
N VAL A 356 -4.77 -8.24 -19.62
CA VAL A 356 -4.46 -9.28 -18.65
C VAL A 356 -3.12 -9.91 -19.04
N THR A 357 -2.15 -9.86 -18.15
CA THR A 357 -0.79 -10.34 -18.41
C THR A 357 -0.46 -11.51 -17.49
N PHE A 358 -0.05 -12.64 -18.05
CA PHE A 358 0.45 -13.81 -17.34
C PHE A 358 1.84 -14.17 -17.87
N GLY A 359 2.89 -13.88 -17.09
CA GLY A 359 4.26 -14.08 -17.53
C GLY A 359 4.57 -13.33 -18.83
N THR A 360 4.83 -14.07 -19.91
CA THR A 360 5.15 -13.50 -21.23
C THR A 360 3.93 -13.29 -22.13
N ARG A 361 2.73 -13.68 -21.69
CA ARG A 361 1.50 -13.53 -22.46
C ARG A 361 0.70 -12.33 -22.01
N THR A 362 0.21 -11.56 -22.98
CA THR A 362 -0.68 -10.43 -22.76
C THR A 362 -1.96 -10.67 -23.56
N PHE A 363 -3.09 -10.51 -22.90
CA PHE A 363 -4.43 -10.66 -23.45
C PHE A 363 -5.12 -9.31 -23.40
N SER A 364 -5.46 -8.77 -24.55
CA SER A 364 -5.99 -7.42 -24.69
C SER A 364 -7.40 -7.49 -25.26
N THR A 365 -8.34 -6.73 -24.69
CA THR A 365 -9.69 -6.61 -25.26
C THR A 365 -9.74 -5.54 -26.34
N ASP A 366 -10.81 -5.52 -27.12
CA ASP A 366 -11.22 -4.29 -27.78
C ASP A 366 -11.69 -3.24 -26.75
N CYS A 367 -12.05 -2.05 -27.21
CA CYS A 367 -12.70 -1.07 -26.34
C CYS A 367 -14.06 -1.62 -25.89
N VAL A 368 -14.29 -1.70 -24.58
CA VAL A 368 -15.50 -2.28 -23.99
C VAL A 368 -16.23 -1.25 -23.16
N GLN A 369 -17.53 -1.47 -22.93
CA GLN A 369 -18.27 -0.68 -21.95
C GLN A 369 -18.26 -1.42 -20.61
N LEU A 370 -17.49 -0.91 -19.66
CA LEU A 370 -17.49 -1.47 -18.31
C LEU A 370 -18.83 -1.22 -17.61
N PRO A 371 -19.26 -2.13 -16.72
CA PRO A 371 -20.46 -1.93 -15.93
C PRO A 371 -20.35 -0.63 -15.13
N THR A 372 -21.43 0.13 -15.10
CA THR A 372 -21.47 1.45 -14.43
C THR A 372 -21.59 1.30 -12.91
N LEU A 373 -21.96 0.11 -12.44
CA LEU A 373 -22.24 -0.22 -11.06
C LEU A 373 -21.45 -1.48 -10.70
N VAL A 374 -20.94 -1.54 -9.47
CA VAL A 374 -20.38 -2.78 -8.93
C VAL A 374 -21.52 -3.76 -8.73
N ASP A 375 -21.46 -4.88 -9.44
CA ASP A 375 -22.45 -5.94 -9.46
C ASP A 375 -21.72 -7.28 -9.27
N PRO A 376 -22.17 -8.16 -8.35
CA PRO A 376 -21.62 -9.51 -8.23
C PRO A 376 -21.85 -10.38 -9.48
N GLN A 377 -22.58 -9.91 -10.50
CA GLN A 377 -22.71 -10.61 -11.76
C GLN A 377 -21.41 -10.59 -12.59
N PRO A 378 -21.01 -11.72 -13.18
CA PRO A 378 -19.84 -11.80 -14.03
C PRO A 378 -20.05 -11.06 -15.36
N PHE A 379 -19.13 -10.18 -15.69
CA PHE A 379 -19.04 -9.47 -16.95
C PHE A 379 -18.13 -10.22 -17.92
N ALA A 380 -18.71 -10.87 -18.91
CA ALA A 380 -17.97 -11.66 -19.91
C ALA A 380 -17.30 -10.77 -20.97
N LEU A 381 -16.06 -11.09 -21.27
CA LEU A 381 -15.17 -10.37 -22.16
C LEU A 381 -14.47 -11.33 -23.14
N ARG A 382 -14.11 -10.79 -24.29
CA ARG A 382 -13.24 -11.44 -25.26
C ARG A 382 -11.93 -10.67 -25.35
N ALA A 383 -10.81 -11.36 -25.21
CA ALA A 383 -9.48 -10.81 -25.41
C ALA A 383 -8.74 -11.59 -26.49
N PHE A 384 -7.85 -10.90 -27.20
CA PHE A 384 -6.88 -11.50 -28.11
C PHE A 384 -5.52 -11.58 -27.39
N CYS A 385 -4.82 -12.69 -27.57
CA CYS A 385 -3.45 -12.83 -27.10
C CYS A 385 -2.49 -12.19 -28.11
N GLU A 386 -1.65 -11.28 -27.63
CA GLU A 386 -0.73 -10.51 -28.47
C GLU A 386 0.38 -11.38 -29.09
N GLN A 387 0.73 -12.49 -28.43
CA GLN A 387 1.86 -13.34 -28.81
C GLN A 387 1.49 -14.39 -29.86
N ASP A 388 0.30 -14.98 -29.79
CA ASP A 388 -0.11 -16.07 -30.68
C ASP A 388 -1.41 -15.78 -31.46
N GLY A 389 -2.04 -14.62 -31.24
CA GLY A 389 -3.28 -14.22 -31.92
C GLY A 389 -4.51 -15.03 -31.51
N SER A 390 -4.40 -15.91 -30.49
CA SER A 390 -5.54 -16.69 -30.00
C SER A 390 -6.57 -15.79 -29.33
N ASN A 391 -7.84 -16.16 -29.45
CA ASN A 391 -8.93 -15.46 -28.76
C ASN A 391 -9.35 -16.26 -27.53
N VAL A 392 -9.53 -15.56 -26.42
CA VAL A 392 -9.98 -16.14 -25.15
C VAL A 392 -11.24 -15.44 -24.68
N LEU A 393 -12.17 -16.22 -24.14
CA LEU A 393 -13.31 -15.72 -23.41
C LEU A 393 -12.99 -15.83 -21.93
N PHE A 394 -13.21 -14.76 -21.18
CA PHE A 394 -13.01 -14.69 -19.75
C PHE A 394 -14.08 -13.81 -19.14
N SER A 395 -14.26 -13.85 -17.82
CA SER A 395 -15.22 -12.96 -17.16
C SER A 395 -14.63 -12.30 -15.94
N ILE A 396 -15.02 -11.05 -15.71
CA ILE A 396 -14.62 -10.28 -14.54
C ILE A 396 -15.86 -10.04 -13.67
N THR A 397 -15.76 -10.30 -12.38
CA THR A 397 -16.72 -9.84 -11.40
C THR A 397 -16.07 -8.74 -10.57
N PHE A 398 -16.60 -7.53 -10.67
CA PHE A 398 -16.11 -6.41 -9.85
C PHE A 398 -16.75 -6.50 -8.47
N LEU A 399 -15.93 -6.38 -7.43
CA LEU A 399 -16.38 -6.37 -6.05
C LEU A 399 -16.12 -5.00 -5.41
N THR A 400 -16.64 -4.81 -4.21
CA THR A 400 -16.36 -3.58 -3.48
C THR A 400 -14.89 -3.45 -3.07
N SER A 401 -14.49 -2.27 -2.59
CA SER A 401 -13.13 -2.01 -2.08
C SER A 401 -11.99 -2.26 -3.08
N GLY A 402 -12.28 -2.27 -4.39
CA GLY A 402 -11.27 -2.49 -5.44
C GLY A 402 -10.86 -3.95 -5.59
N PHE A 403 -11.62 -4.90 -5.07
CA PHE A 403 -11.40 -6.32 -5.33
C PHE A 403 -12.12 -6.79 -6.58
N LEU A 404 -11.66 -7.91 -7.15
CA LEU A 404 -12.33 -8.55 -8.27
C LEU A 404 -12.12 -10.05 -8.29
N LYS A 405 -12.95 -10.74 -9.07
CA LYS A 405 -12.73 -12.13 -9.49
C LYS A 405 -12.56 -12.17 -10.99
N VAL A 406 -11.63 -12.98 -11.49
CA VAL A 406 -11.45 -13.26 -12.91
C VAL A 406 -11.61 -14.74 -13.15
N GLN A 407 -12.54 -15.14 -14.01
CA GLN A 407 -12.61 -16.50 -14.50
C GLN A 407 -11.94 -16.57 -15.86
N PHE A 408 -10.86 -17.35 -15.96
CA PHE A 408 -9.99 -17.37 -17.12
C PHE A 408 -9.66 -18.82 -17.53
N PRO A 409 -9.56 -19.15 -18.83
CA PRO A 409 -9.19 -20.49 -19.27
C PRO A 409 -7.78 -20.88 -18.79
N ALA A 410 -7.66 -22.04 -18.16
CA ALA A 410 -6.42 -22.50 -17.55
C ALA A 410 -5.29 -22.67 -18.57
N LEU A 411 -5.60 -23.20 -19.77
CA LEU A 411 -4.65 -23.38 -20.87
C LEU A 411 -4.06 -22.06 -21.40
N SER A 412 -4.77 -20.96 -21.20
CA SER A 412 -4.28 -19.65 -21.60
C SER A 412 -3.19 -19.13 -20.64
N ILE A 413 -3.26 -19.54 -19.38
CA ILE A 413 -2.32 -19.14 -18.30
C ILE A 413 -1.14 -20.11 -18.23
N ILE A 414 -1.43 -21.41 -18.15
CA ILE A 414 -0.45 -22.46 -17.91
C ILE A 414 0.03 -22.98 -19.26
N GLN A 415 1.22 -22.56 -19.67
CA GLN A 415 1.87 -23.14 -20.83
C GLN A 415 2.51 -24.49 -20.47
N PRO A 416 2.35 -25.52 -21.32
CA PRO A 416 3.18 -26.70 -21.23
C PRO A 416 4.61 -26.28 -21.57
N ASP A 417 5.48 -26.18 -20.58
CA ASP A 417 6.90 -26.33 -20.85
C ASP A 417 7.22 -27.83 -20.74
N GLY A 418 8.29 -28.30 -21.39
CA GLY A 418 8.57 -29.75 -21.49
C GLY A 418 8.78 -30.52 -20.17
N GLY A 419 8.46 -29.95 -19.02
CA GLY A 419 8.31 -30.64 -17.74
C GLY A 419 6.89 -30.65 -17.15
N SER A 420 5.92 -29.89 -17.69
CA SER A 420 4.53 -29.88 -17.22
C SER A 420 3.87 -31.26 -17.38
N LYS A 421 3.53 -31.93 -16.27
CA LYS A 421 2.88 -33.25 -16.28
C LYS A 421 1.36 -33.17 -16.38
N VAL A 422 0.77 -32.12 -15.83
CA VAL A 422 -0.68 -31.90 -15.83
C VAL A 422 -0.97 -30.74 -16.76
N VAL A 423 -1.48 -31.04 -17.94
CA VAL A 423 -2.01 -30.02 -18.85
C VAL A 423 -3.48 -29.85 -18.50
N PRO A 424 -3.94 -28.66 -18.10
CA PRO A 424 -5.37 -28.41 -17.90
C PRO A 424 -6.16 -28.80 -19.15
N THR A 425 -7.37 -29.31 -18.98
CA THR A 425 -8.22 -29.54 -20.16
C THR A 425 -8.63 -28.20 -20.78
N ALA A 426 -9.02 -28.20 -22.05
CA ALA A 426 -9.49 -26.98 -22.72
C ALA A 426 -10.73 -26.36 -22.05
N GLU A 427 -11.47 -27.15 -21.28
CA GLU A 427 -12.66 -26.73 -20.53
C GLU A 427 -12.33 -26.25 -19.12
N THR A 428 -11.09 -26.42 -18.65
CA THR A 428 -10.71 -26.01 -17.29
C THR A 428 -10.67 -24.48 -17.21
N VAL A 429 -11.57 -23.93 -16.40
CA VAL A 429 -11.61 -22.50 -16.05
C VAL A 429 -11.04 -22.33 -14.65
N LEU A 430 -10.14 -21.36 -14.48
CA LEU A 430 -9.59 -20.97 -13.19
C LEU A 430 -10.28 -19.70 -12.69
N GLU A 431 -10.67 -19.73 -11.43
CA GLU A 431 -11.05 -18.52 -10.70
C GLU A 431 -9.78 -17.93 -10.07
N LEU A 432 -9.47 -16.70 -10.49
CA LEU A 432 -8.41 -15.87 -9.95
C LEU A 432 -9.04 -14.76 -9.11
N VAL A 433 -8.35 -14.37 -8.05
CA VAL A 433 -8.74 -13.23 -7.22
C VAL A 433 -7.82 -12.06 -7.52
N GLY A 434 -8.39 -10.85 -7.61
CA GLY A 434 -7.67 -9.64 -7.93
C GLY A 434 -7.70 -8.63 -6.80
N VAL A 435 -6.53 -8.08 -6.48
CA VAL A 435 -6.34 -7.04 -5.46
C VAL A 435 -5.79 -5.78 -6.14
N TYR A 436 -6.44 -4.64 -5.91
CA TYR A 436 -6.02 -3.36 -6.48
C TYR A 436 -4.64 -2.94 -5.96
N THR A 437 -3.74 -2.59 -6.88
CA THR A 437 -2.34 -2.25 -6.57
C THR A 437 -1.98 -0.81 -6.92
N GLY A 438 -2.82 -0.11 -7.68
CA GLY A 438 -2.65 1.31 -7.97
C GLY A 438 -3.20 1.71 -9.34
N MET A 439 -2.88 2.94 -9.74
CA MET A 439 -3.16 3.41 -11.09
C MET A 439 -1.97 3.13 -12.02
N HIS A 440 -2.26 2.75 -13.26
CA HIS A 440 -1.30 2.72 -14.34
C HIS A 440 -0.86 4.16 -14.64
N GLY A 441 0.42 4.44 -14.39
CA GLY A 441 1.06 5.74 -14.66
C GLY A 441 1.55 5.87 -16.09
#